data_AF-A0A9X0CZB6-F1
#
_entry.id   AF-A0A9X0CZB6-F1
#
_cell.length_a   1.000
_cell.length_b   1.000
_cell.length_c   1.000
_cell.angle_alpha   90.00
_cell.angle_beta   90.00
_cell.angle_gamma   90.00
#
_symmetry.space_group_name_H-M   'P 1'
#
loop_
_entity.id
_entity.type
_entity.pdbx_description
1 polymer ?
#
loop_
_entity_poly.entity_id
_entity_poly.type
_entity_poly.pdbx_seq_one_letter_code
_entity_poly.pdbx_strand_id
1 'polypeptide(L)'
;MAAASVQCCGITMVLFCLMVTGTVAEILPSILWNTENPLFKNLGGTARKVNAFDKLSIICPNLVEYPIKRSSSYSKDLLYENVFMVDKKGYDSCNATQGHSILICNDPVTYSYATIVFQRING
;
A
#
# COMPACT_ATOMS: atom_id res chain seq x y z
N MET A 1 -55.62 -26.45 -5.92
CA MET A 1 -56.01 -25.68 -7.11
C MET A 1 -54.78 -24.98 -7.66
N ALA A 2 -54.45 -25.32 -8.90
CA ALA A 2 -53.54 -24.67 -9.86
C ALA A 2 -52.29 -23.92 -9.36
N ALA A 3 -51.13 -24.51 -9.68
CA ALA A 3 -49.87 -23.79 -9.84
C ALA A 3 -50.00 -22.76 -10.97
N ALA A 4 -49.69 -21.51 -10.69
CA ALA A 4 -49.59 -20.48 -11.71
C ALA A 4 -48.26 -20.65 -12.46
N SER A 5 -48.37 -20.89 -13.76
CA SER A 5 -47.28 -20.90 -14.73
C SER A 5 -46.62 -19.53 -14.81
N VAL A 6 -45.31 -19.47 -14.56
CA VAL A 6 -44.50 -18.27 -14.78
C VAL A 6 -44.39 -18.05 -16.29
N GLN A 7 -45.22 -17.17 -16.82
CA GLN A 7 -45.10 -16.68 -18.20
C GLN A 7 -43.96 -15.67 -18.25
N CYS A 8 -42.91 -16.03 -19.00
CA CYS A 8 -41.69 -15.26 -19.18
C CYS A 8 -42.00 -13.91 -19.83
N CYS A 9 -42.09 -12.84 -19.02
CA CYS A 9 -42.21 -11.47 -19.50
C CYS A 9 -40.80 -10.95 -19.84
N GLY A 10 -40.45 -11.04 -21.12
CA GLY A 10 -39.10 -10.91 -21.67
C GLY A 10 -38.45 -9.52 -21.66
N ILE A 11 -38.68 -8.67 -20.65
CA ILE A 11 -37.96 -7.38 -20.50
C ILE A 11 -37.49 -7.13 -19.05
N THR A 12 -38.02 -7.85 -18.06
CA THR A 12 -37.65 -7.68 -16.63
C THR A 12 -36.50 -8.57 -16.17
N MET A 13 -35.72 -9.15 -17.09
CA MET A 13 -34.56 -9.99 -16.78
C MET A 13 -33.21 -9.28 -17.03
N VAL A 14 -33.24 -7.97 -17.28
CA VAL A 14 -32.03 -7.18 -17.58
C VAL A 14 -31.58 -6.30 -16.40
N LEU A 15 -32.44 -6.08 -15.39
CA LEU A 15 -32.17 -5.07 -14.36
C LEU A 15 -31.76 -5.60 -12.97
N PHE A 16 -31.71 -6.92 -12.75
CA PHE A 16 -31.46 -7.48 -11.41
C PHE A 16 -30.25 -8.41 -11.34
N CYS A 17 -29.32 -8.33 -12.29
CA CYS A 17 -27.92 -8.69 -12.03
C CYS A 17 -27.25 -7.49 -11.35
N LEU A 18 -27.65 -7.28 -10.09
CA LEU A 18 -26.74 -7.08 -8.97
C LEU A 18 -25.43 -6.39 -9.38
N MET A 19 -25.50 -5.06 -9.49
CA MET A 19 -24.34 -4.19 -9.34
C MET A 19 -23.82 -4.35 -7.91
N VAL A 20 -23.14 -5.47 -7.64
CA VAL A 20 -22.21 -5.54 -6.53
C VAL A 20 -21.05 -4.66 -6.95
N THR A 21 -21.16 -3.37 -6.66
CA THR A 21 -20.02 -2.45 -6.66
C THR A 21 -19.15 -2.82 -5.46
N GLY A 22 -18.57 -4.03 -5.48
CA GLY A 22 -17.48 -4.38 -4.60
C GLY A 22 -16.28 -3.57 -5.07
N THR A 23 -15.69 -2.76 -4.20
CA THR A 23 -14.35 -2.23 -4.45
C THR A 23 -13.42 -3.43 -4.57
N VAL A 24 -12.85 -3.64 -5.75
CA VAL A 24 -11.90 -4.73 -5.98
C VAL A 24 -10.64 -4.38 -5.18
N ALA A 25 -10.13 -5.35 -4.42
CA ALA A 25 -8.85 -5.20 -3.72
C ALA A 25 -7.73 -5.02 -4.76
N GLU A 26 -6.91 -3.99 -4.60
CA GLU A 26 -5.84 -3.67 -5.55
C GLU A 26 -4.45 -3.98 -4.99
N ILE A 27 -3.53 -4.33 -5.89
CA ILE A 27 -2.09 -4.29 -5.59
C ILE A 27 -1.63 -2.87 -5.88
N LEU A 28 -1.41 -2.11 -4.82
CA LEU A 28 -0.99 -0.73 -4.88
C LEU A 28 0.47 -0.62 -5.36
N PRO A 29 0.82 0.44 -6.12
CA PRO A 29 2.22 0.74 -6.44
C PRO A 29 3.11 0.72 -5.21
N SER A 30 4.19 -0.06 -5.28
CA SER A 30 5.18 -0.22 -4.22
C SER A 30 5.82 1.11 -3.87
N ILE A 31 6.16 1.28 -2.60
CA ILE A 31 6.90 2.46 -2.11
C ILE A 31 8.36 2.07 -1.97
N LEU A 32 9.20 2.67 -2.79
CA LEU A 32 10.64 2.63 -2.59
C LEU A 32 11.00 3.57 -1.43
N TRP A 33 11.48 3.02 -0.32
CA TRP A 33 11.67 3.73 0.94
C TRP A 33 12.97 4.53 0.97
N ASN A 34 13.06 5.56 0.12
CA ASN A 34 14.23 6.43 0.02
C ASN A 34 13.84 7.91 0.00
N THR A 35 14.78 8.77 0.39
CA THR A 35 14.55 10.23 0.49
C THR A 35 14.39 10.92 -0.87
N GLU A 36 14.85 10.29 -1.94
CA GLU A 36 14.77 10.81 -3.31
C GLU A 36 13.48 10.39 -4.03
N ASN A 37 12.64 9.57 -3.40
CA ASN A 37 11.43 9.06 -4.03
C ASN A 37 10.47 10.24 -4.19
N PRO A 38 10.15 10.63 -5.45
CA PRO A 38 9.33 11.80 -5.71
C PRO A 38 7.94 11.69 -5.08
N LEU A 39 7.48 10.47 -4.75
CA LEU A 39 6.25 10.24 -3.99
C LEU A 39 6.16 11.12 -2.74
N PHE A 40 7.23 11.20 -1.94
CA PHE A 40 7.18 11.93 -0.66
C PHE A 40 7.04 13.44 -0.84
N LYS A 41 7.63 14.00 -1.91
CA LYS A 41 7.42 15.39 -2.29
C LYS A 41 6.01 15.62 -2.85
N ASN A 42 5.53 14.70 -3.69
CA ASN A 42 4.24 14.80 -4.35
C ASN A 42 3.05 14.64 -3.39
N LEU A 43 3.22 13.88 -2.30
CA LEU A 43 2.19 13.71 -1.28
C LEU A 43 1.92 15.01 -0.51
N GLY A 44 2.88 15.95 -0.43
CA GLY A 44 2.67 17.26 0.17
C GLY A 44 2.17 17.22 1.62
N GLY A 45 2.53 16.18 2.39
CA GLY A 45 2.05 15.97 3.76
C GLY A 45 0.66 15.35 3.88
N THR A 46 0.05 14.92 2.77
CA THR A 46 -1.26 14.23 2.79
C THR A 46 -1.11 12.71 2.86
N ALA A 47 -2.10 12.04 3.45
CA ALA A 47 -2.14 10.59 3.53
C ALA A 47 -2.62 9.96 2.21
N ARG A 48 -2.05 8.80 1.88
CA ARG A 48 -2.54 7.95 0.79
C ARG A 48 -3.89 7.32 1.20
N LYS A 49 -4.88 7.38 0.32
CA LYS A 49 -6.14 6.64 0.48
C LYS A 49 -5.93 5.18 0.05
N VAL A 50 -6.48 4.25 0.83
CA VAL A 50 -6.42 2.79 0.58
C VAL A 50 -7.80 2.19 0.83
N ASN A 51 -8.12 1.11 0.13
CA ASN A 51 -9.35 0.33 0.31
C ASN A 51 -9.09 -0.92 1.15
N ALA A 52 -10.18 -1.55 1.62
CA ALA A 52 -10.08 -2.82 2.31
C ALA A 52 -9.48 -3.89 1.39
N PHE A 53 -8.60 -4.71 1.96
CA PHE A 53 -7.85 -5.79 1.32
C PHE A 53 -6.81 -5.37 0.27
N ASP A 54 -6.60 -4.07 0.07
CA ASP A 54 -5.48 -3.58 -0.74
C ASP A 54 -4.15 -4.13 -0.20
N LYS A 55 -3.20 -4.33 -1.11
CA LYS A 55 -1.84 -4.77 -0.80
C LYS A 55 -0.85 -3.69 -1.17
N LEU A 56 0.06 -3.37 -0.26
CA LEU A 56 1.12 -2.38 -0.47
C LEU A 56 2.46 -2.97 -0.10
N SER A 57 3.41 -2.97 -1.03
CA SER A 57 4.78 -3.33 -0.73
C SER A 57 5.63 -2.09 -0.44
N ILE A 58 6.44 -2.15 0.62
CA ILE A 58 7.48 -1.17 0.93
C ILE A 58 8.82 -1.87 0.71
N ILE A 59 9.69 -1.24 -0.08
CA ILE A 59 10.96 -1.81 -0.52
C ILE A 59 12.10 -0.99 0.10
N CYS A 60 13.09 -1.66 0.67
CA CYS A 60 14.29 -1.02 1.20
C CYS A 60 15.09 -0.33 0.08
N PRO A 61 15.81 0.76 0.40
CA PRO A 61 16.91 1.24 -0.42
C PRO A 61 17.85 0.08 -0.82
N ASN A 62 18.13 -0.08 -2.10
CA ASN A 62 19.14 -1.04 -2.55
C ASN A 62 20.00 -0.46 -3.67
N LEU A 63 21.27 -0.84 -3.72
CA LEU A 63 22.26 -0.29 -4.66
C LEU A 63 21.97 -0.61 -6.14
N VAL A 64 21.18 -1.66 -6.39
CA VAL A 64 20.92 -2.19 -7.74
C VAL A 64 19.81 -1.40 -8.46
N GLU A 65 18.80 -0.92 -7.73
CA GLU A 65 17.63 -0.22 -8.26
C GLU A 65 17.79 1.31 -8.37
N TYR A 66 19.02 1.83 -8.27
CA TYR A 66 19.29 3.27 -8.34
C TYR A 66 19.84 3.80 -9.68
N PRO A 67 19.24 3.55 -10.87
CA PRO A 67 19.56 4.33 -12.06
C PRO A 67 18.80 5.67 -12.04
N ILE A 68 18.86 6.42 -10.94
CA ILE A 68 18.36 7.80 -10.89
C ILE A 68 19.50 8.69 -11.41
N LYS A 69 19.22 9.55 -12.40
CA LYS A 69 20.20 10.56 -12.84
C LYS A 69 20.50 11.49 -11.66
N ARG A 70 21.74 11.46 -11.18
CA ARG A 70 22.20 12.30 -10.06
C ARG A 70 23.43 13.11 -10.45
N SER A 71 23.55 14.29 -9.84
CA SER A 71 24.73 15.15 -9.95
C SER A 71 25.78 14.87 -8.87
N SER A 72 25.47 14.02 -7.87
CA SER A 72 26.36 13.68 -6.75
C SER A 72 26.30 12.20 -6.39
N SER A 73 27.32 11.73 -5.66
CA SER A 73 27.37 10.37 -5.11
C SER A 73 26.27 10.13 -4.08
N TYR A 74 25.86 8.86 -3.93
CA TYR A 74 24.87 8.44 -2.94
C TYR A 74 25.42 8.59 -1.52
N SER A 75 24.65 9.21 -0.62
CA SER A 75 24.99 9.20 0.81
C SER A 75 24.68 7.82 1.38
N LYS A 76 25.71 7.03 1.71
CA LYS A 76 25.56 5.64 2.20
C LYS A 76 24.63 5.51 3.41
N ASP A 77 24.53 6.56 4.22
CA ASP A 77 23.66 6.60 5.41
C ASP A 77 22.18 6.43 5.04
N LEU A 78 21.79 6.85 3.83
CA LEU A 78 20.42 6.74 3.34
C LEU A 78 20.06 5.32 2.85
N LEU A 79 20.99 4.35 2.92
CA LEU A 79 20.70 2.96 2.55
C LEU A 79 20.12 2.13 3.72
N TYR A 80 20.19 2.65 4.95
CA TYR A 80 19.90 1.90 6.17
C TYR A 80 18.69 2.46 6.91
N GLU A 81 17.57 2.59 6.19
CA GLU A 81 16.36 3.25 6.68
C GLU A 81 15.28 2.22 7.06
N ASN A 82 15.13 1.96 8.36
CA ASN A 82 14.11 1.05 8.88
C ASN A 82 12.71 1.68 8.82
N VAL A 83 11.69 0.83 8.68
CA VAL A 83 10.28 1.24 8.59
C VAL A 83 9.54 0.79 9.84
N PHE A 84 8.94 1.74 10.54
CA PHE A 84 8.13 1.50 11.73
C PHE A 84 6.71 2.03 11.53
N MET A 85 5.72 1.25 11.98
CA MET A 85 4.35 1.73 12.16
C MET A 85 4.27 2.40 13.54
N VAL A 86 3.86 3.67 13.54
CA VAL A 86 3.74 4.50 14.75
C VAL A 86 2.32 5.01 14.90
N ASP A 87 1.98 5.46 16.11
CA ASP A 87 0.75 6.20 16.35
C ASP A 87 0.89 7.67 15.87
N LYS A 88 -0.18 8.44 16.01
CA LYS A 88 -0.19 9.86 15.61
C LYS A 88 0.88 10.67 16.34
N LYS A 89 1.10 10.42 17.64
CA LYS A 89 2.08 11.16 18.44
C LYS A 89 3.51 10.86 17.96
N GLY A 90 3.82 9.59 17.68
CA GLY A 90 5.09 9.16 17.11
C GLY A 90 5.33 9.77 15.73
N TYR A 91 4.29 9.84 14.88
CA TYR A 91 4.36 10.53 13.60
C TYR A 91 4.68 12.03 13.76
N ASP A 92 3.91 12.75 14.58
CA ASP A 92 4.05 14.20 14.76
C ASP A 92 5.40 14.59 15.41
N SER A 93 5.97 13.72 16.24
CA SER A 93 7.24 13.94 16.95
C SER A 93 8.46 13.26 16.29
N CYS A 94 8.27 12.61 15.15
CA CYS A 94 9.29 11.78 14.50
C CYS A 94 9.94 10.75 15.43
N ASN A 95 9.16 10.15 16.34
CA ASN A 95 9.62 9.19 17.33
C ASN A 95 9.07 7.80 17.04
N ALA A 96 9.97 6.86 16.73
CA ALA A 96 9.65 5.47 16.45
C ALA A 96 10.00 4.49 17.59
N THR A 97 10.45 4.97 18.77
CA THR A 97 10.92 4.11 19.87
C THR A 97 9.87 3.12 20.36
N GLN A 98 8.59 3.48 20.33
CA GLN A 98 7.46 2.61 20.70
C GLN A 98 6.74 2.02 19.47
N GLY A 99 7.29 2.24 18.26
CA GLY A 99 6.70 1.80 17.01
C GLY A 99 6.84 0.29 16.78
N HIS A 100 5.92 -0.26 16.00
CA HIS A 100 6.01 -1.64 15.54
C HIS A 100 6.90 -1.72 14.31
N SER A 101 7.95 -2.55 14.34
CA SER A 101 8.84 -2.74 13.20
C SER A 101 8.11 -3.43 12.05
N ILE A 102 8.06 -2.78 10.89
CA ILE A 102 7.46 -3.32 9.66
C ILE A 102 8.55 -3.91 8.75
N LEU A 103 9.68 -3.22 8.61
CA LEU A 103 10.77 -3.63 7.73
C LEU A 103 12.10 -3.11 8.30
N ILE A 104 13.11 -3.98 8.36
CA ILE A 104 14.47 -3.63 8.75
C ILE A 104 15.35 -3.65 7.49
N CYS A 105 16.00 -2.52 7.21
CA CYS A 105 16.87 -2.34 6.05
C CYS A 105 18.32 -2.30 6.54
N ASN A 106 18.90 -3.47 6.75
CA ASN A 106 20.25 -3.65 7.29
C ASN A 106 21.29 -4.13 6.26
N ASP A 107 20.85 -4.49 5.05
CA ASP A 107 21.71 -4.90 3.95
C ASP A 107 21.26 -4.23 2.64
N PRO A 108 22.03 -3.27 2.11
CA PRO A 108 21.65 -2.51 0.93
C PRO A 108 22.04 -3.17 -0.40
N VAL A 109 22.70 -4.33 -0.35
CA VAL A 109 22.98 -5.14 -1.54
C VAL A 109 21.80 -6.06 -1.84
N THR A 110 21.03 -6.41 -0.81
CA THR A 110 19.91 -7.34 -0.90
C THR A 110 18.60 -6.61 -1.20
N TYR A 111 17.77 -7.22 -2.07
CA TYR A 111 16.40 -6.77 -2.29
C TYR A 111 15.50 -7.23 -1.13
N SER A 112 15.21 -6.30 -0.22
CA SER A 112 14.37 -6.51 0.97
C SER A 112 13.08 -5.71 0.87
N TYR A 113 11.94 -6.34 1.17
CA TYR A 113 10.63 -5.69 1.14
C TYR A 113 9.67 -6.30 2.16
N ALA A 114 8.68 -5.50 2.58
CA ALA A 114 7.53 -5.97 3.37
C ALA A 114 6.25 -5.69 2.60
N THR A 115 5.27 -6.59 2.69
CA THR A 115 3.94 -6.39 2.08
C THR A 115 2.89 -6.26 3.17
N ILE A 116 2.18 -5.14 3.15
CA ILE A 116 1.09 -4.78 4.05
C ILE A 116 -0.23 -5.12 3.36
N VAL A 117 -1.15 -5.75 4.09
CA VAL A 117 -2.53 -6.00 3.62
C VAL A 117 -3.50 -5.23 4.52
N PHE A 118 -4.31 -4.36 3.94
CA PHE A 118 -5.23 -3.50 4.68
C PHE A 118 -6.53 -4.23 5.03
N GLN A 119 -6.49 -5.12 6.02
CA GLN A 119 -7.65 -5.90 6.44
C GLN A 119 -8.04 -5.62 7.88
N ARG A 120 -9.34 -5.78 8.17
CA ARG A 120 -9.82 -5.77 9.56
C ARG A 120 -9.36 -7.07 10.21
N ILE A 121 -8.63 -6.96 11.32
CA ILE A 121 -8.34 -8.11 12.16
C ILE A 121 -9.61 -8.35 12.99
N ASN A 122 -10.28 -9.48 12.75
CA ASN A 122 -11.33 -9.95 13.65
C ASN A 122 -10.63 -10.57 14.85
N GLY A 123 -10.55 -9.82 15.95
CA GLY A 123 -10.07 -10.30 17.25
C GLY A 123 -11.21 -10.79 18.12
#